data_AF-A0A812V3R7-F1
#
_entry.id   AF-A0A812V3R7-F1
#
_cell.length_a   1.000
_cell.length_b   1.000
_cell.length_c   1.000
_cell.angle_alpha   90.00
_cell.angle_beta   90.00
_cell.angle_gamma   90.00
#
_symmetry.space_group_name_H-M   'P 1'
#
loop_
_entity.id
_entity.type
_entity.pdbx_description
1 polymer ?
#
loop_
_entity_poly.entity_id
_entity_poly.type
_entity_poly.pdbx_seq_one_letter_code
_entity_poly.pdbx_strand_id
1 'polypeptide(L)'
;MPFSQVSFDFSTVERQEEETDSPSFPVLPLAQSEGVTTVYRKELVECKVTTAEKDLQQKVGLPALSQWKATDPQGNTKFFQWLTDTEAEAKKVKLQVKGSHISTLVRAPIGLDEEALREYLVSCNIDIAKFGHDGTKSLKEFSSELIKGETRLLQVASGEILVITEVVMLILHNPATKETLVQTAQVWPDGKTSHQARIPGAKRRPDENQFLCARRILKRQLEIDENA
;
A
#
# COMPACT_ATOMS: atom_id res chain seq x y z
N MET A 1 -6.95 -23.22 16.99
CA MET A 1 -6.60 -21.88 16.47
C MET A 1 -5.39 -21.32 17.24
N PRO A 2 -4.13 -21.64 16.84
CA PRO A 2 -2.92 -21.24 17.58
C PRO A 2 -2.65 -19.73 17.57
N PHE A 3 -3.21 -18.99 16.62
CA PHE A 3 -3.08 -17.53 16.53
C PHE A 3 -3.75 -16.76 17.68
N SER A 4 -4.66 -17.39 18.44
CA SER A 4 -5.34 -16.71 19.57
C SER A 4 -4.39 -16.22 20.67
N GLN A 5 -3.20 -16.82 20.75
CA GLN A 5 -2.24 -16.58 21.84
C GLN A 5 -1.09 -15.65 21.43
N VAL A 6 -1.03 -15.23 20.17
CA VAL A 6 -0.01 -14.30 19.65
C VAL A 6 -0.73 -13.15 18.96
N SER A 7 -0.63 -11.96 19.56
CA SER A 7 -1.15 -10.73 18.97
C SER A 7 -0.06 -10.08 18.12
N PHE A 8 -0.40 -9.72 16.89
CA PHE A 8 0.47 -8.98 15.98
C PHE A 8 0.02 -7.52 15.92
N ASP A 9 0.96 -6.59 16.05
CA ASP A 9 0.71 -5.17 15.87
C ASP A 9 1.00 -4.77 14.42
N PHE A 10 -0.06 -4.66 13.61
CA PHE A 10 0.04 -4.21 12.23
C PHE A 10 0.01 -2.68 12.07
N SER A 11 -0.10 -1.92 13.17
CA SER A 11 -0.06 -0.46 13.11
C SER A 11 1.37 0.09 12.98
N THR A 12 2.37 -0.70 13.38
CA THR A 12 3.79 -0.32 13.46
C THR A 12 4.69 -1.14 12.54
N VAL A 13 4.15 -1.67 11.42
CA VAL A 13 4.92 -2.52 10.50
C VAL A 13 6.09 -1.76 9.89
N GLU A 14 7.31 -2.19 10.18
CA GLU A 14 8.51 -1.71 9.49
C GLU A 14 8.71 -2.49 8.18
N ARG A 15 9.16 -1.80 7.13
CA ARG A 15 9.31 -2.39 5.80
C ARG A 15 10.69 -2.12 5.24
N GLN A 16 11.28 -3.16 4.66
CA GLN A 16 12.55 -3.06 3.97
C GLN A 16 12.49 -3.78 2.64
N GLU A 17 13.18 -3.22 1.65
CA GLU A 17 13.38 -3.84 0.35
C GLU A 17 14.82 -4.29 0.20
N GLU A 18 14.99 -5.44 -0.45
CA GLU A 18 16.29 -6.01 -0.78
C GLU A 18 16.25 -6.44 -2.24
N GLU A 19 17.07 -5.77 -3.05
CA GLU A 19 17.20 -6.05 -4.47
C GLU A 19 18.30 -7.09 -4.69
N THR A 20 18.00 -8.09 -5.50
CA THR A 20 18.95 -9.14 -5.89
C THR A 20 18.77 -9.41 -7.38
N ASP A 21 19.86 -9.59 -8.11
CA ASP A 21 19.77 -10.11 -9.48
C ASP A 21 19.11 -11.50 -9.47
N SER A 22 18.11 -11.70 -10.33
CA SER A 22 17.39 -12.96 -10.40
C SER A 22 18.35 -14.08 -10.83
N PRO A 23 18.57 -15.11 -9.99
CA PRO A 23 19.40 -16.25 -10.38
C PRO A 23 18.79 -17.03 -11.55
N SER A 24 17.47 -16.92 -11.73
CA SER A 24 16.72 -17.58 -12.80
C SER A 24 16.77 -16.81 -14.13
N PHE A 25 17.09 -15.52 -14.10
CA PHE A 25 17.19 -14.66 -15.27
C PHE A 25 18.45 -13.78 -15.17
N PRO A 26 19.65 -14.40 -15.24
CA PRO A 26 20.90 -13.70 -15.07
C PRO A 26 21.17 -12.73 -16.23
N VAL A 27 21.90 -11.66 -15.94
CA VAL A 27 22.43 -10.76 -16.98
C VAL A 27 23.39 -11.56 -17.86
N LEU A 28 23.10 -11.67 -19.16
CA LEU A 28 23.99 -12.37 -20.10
C LEU A 28 25.09 -11.42 -20.62
N PRO A 29 26.38 -11.78 -20.59
CA PRO A 29 27.48 -10.86 -20.93
C PRO A 29 27.52 -10.37 -22.40
N LEU A 30 26.79 -11.03 -23.30
CA LEU A 30 26.87 -10.80 -24.75
C LEU A 30 25.65 -10.10 -25.35
N ALA A 31 24.59 -9.92 -24.57
CA ALA A 31 23.45 -9.11 -24.96
C ALA A 31 23.40 -7.92 -24.01
N GLN A 32 23.24 -6.71 -24.53
CA GLN A 32 22.87 -5.53 -23.73
C GLN A 32 21.43 -5.67 -23.18
N SER A 33 21.05 -6.85 -22.69
CA SER A 33 19.79 -7.11 -22.04
C SER A 33 19.99 -7.02 -20.54
N GLU A 34 19.33 -6.04 -19.93
CA GLU A 34 19.25 -5.91 -18.47
C GLU A 34 18.65 -7.20 -17.90
N GLY A 35 19.35 -7.83 -16.96
CA GLY A 35 18.85 -8.99 -16.23
C GLY A 35 17.64 -8.61 -15.37
N VAL A 36 16.87 -9.60 -14.93
CA VAL A 36 15.69 -9.31 -14.10
C VAL A 36 16.14 -9.10 -12.66
N THR A 37 15.94 -7.90 -12.12
CA THR A 37 16.11 -7.64 -10.69
C THR A 37 14.90 -8.16 -9.92
N THR A 38 15.13 -9.01 -8.93
CA THR A 38 14.11 -9.45 -7.97
C THR A 38 14.20 -8.58 -6.73
N VAL A 39 13.08 -8.00 -6.32
CA VAL A 39 13.04 -7.20 -5.09
C VAL A 39 12.20 -7.91 -4.04
N TYR A 40 12.85 -8.27 -2.93
CA TYR A 40 12.22 -8.88 -1.77
C TYR A 40 11.75 -7.79 -0.82
N ARG A 41 10.44 -7.69 -0.62
CA ARG A 41 9.86 -6.87 0.46
C ARG A 41 9.76 -7.69 1.74
N LYS A 42 10.53 -7.29 2.74
CA LYS A 42 10.51 -7.85 4.09
C LYS A 42 9.68 -6.94 4.98
N GLU A 43 8.74 -7.51 5.73
CA GLU A 43 7.93 -6.79 6.71
C GLU A 43 8.29 -7.30 8.11
N LEU A 44 8.64 -6.38 9.00
CA LEU A 44 8.88 -6.67 10.41
C LEU A 44 7.62 -6.24 11.16
N VAL A 45 6.99 -7.19 11.84
CA VAL A 45 5.75 -6.99 12.58
C VAL A 45 6.02 -7.33 14.03
N GLU A 46 5.81 -6.38 14.94
CA GLU A 46 5.92 -6.65 16.36
C GLU A 46 4.80 -7.63 16.79
N CYS A 47 5.14 -8.61 17.61
CA CYS A 47 4.15 -9.53 18.15
C CYS A 47 4.38 -9.79 19.64
N LYS A 48 3.30 -10.12 20.35
CA LYS A 48 3.29 -10.41 21.78
C LYS A 48 2.50 -11.66 22.05
N VAL A 49 3.02 -12.51 22.93
CA VAL A 49 2.26 -13.65 23.46
C VAL A 49 1.30 -13.12 24.53
N THR A 50 0.00 -13.32 24.33
CA THR A 50 -1.08 -12.69 25.12
C THR A 50 -1.53 -13.51 26.32
N THR A 51 -0.96 -14.70 26.53
CA THR A 51 -1.37 -15.64 27.57
C THR A 51 -0.29 -15.90 28.61
N ALA A 52 -0.73 -16.01 29.86
CA ALA A 52 0.09 -16.41 30.99
C ALA A 52 0.04 -17.94 31.26
N GLU A 53 -0.84 -18.68 30.57
CA GLU A 53 -0.97 -20.12 30.78
C GLU A 53 0.19 -20.90 30.14
N LYS A 54 0.91 -21.68 30.94
CA LYS A 54 2.10 -22.44 30.50
C LYS A 54 1.78 -23.41 29.35
N ASP A 55 0.63 -24.08 29.40
CA ASP A 55 0.24 -25.04 28.37
C ASP A 55 -0.03 -24.36 27.02
N LEU A 56 -0.52 -23.12 27.05
CA LEU A 56 -0.75 -22.33 25.83
C LEU A 56 0.57 -21.72 25.30
N GLN A 57 1.48 -21.34 26.19
CA GLN A 57 2.83 -20.91 25.83
C GLN A 57 3.63 -22.04 25.15
N GLN A 58 3.51 -23.28 25.63
CA GLN A 58 4.16 -24.44 25.00
C GLN A 58 3.68 -24.69 23.56
N LYS A 59 2.42 -24.40 23.25
CA LYS A 59 1.88 -24.54 21.87
C LYS A 59 2.53 -23.58 20.88
N VAL A 60 3.01 -22.44 21.37
CA VAL A 60 3.78 -21.48 20.58
C VAL A 60 5.28 -21.64 20.83
N GLY A 61 5.75 -22.77 21.36
CA GLY A 61 7.17 -23.07 21.50
C GLY A 61 7.88 -22.37 22.67
N LEU A 62 7.16 -21.78 23.61
CA LEU A 62 7.72 -21.17 24.82
C LEU A 62 7.64 -22.10 26.04
N PRO A 63 8.58 -22.00 27.01
CA PRO A 63 9.74 -21.11 27.03
C PRO A 63 10.98 -21.65 26.30
N ALA A 64 10.89 -22.85 25.71
CA ALA A 64 12.04 -23.54 25.11
C ALA A 64 12.52 -22.93 23.78
N LEU A 65 11.86 -21.89 23.27
CA LEU A 65 12.11 -21.25 21.98
C LEU A 65 12.05 -22.26 20.81
N SER A 66 11.21 -23.29 20.94
CA SER A 66 11.09 -24.35 19.94
C SER A 66 10.29 -23.90 18.72
N GLN A 67 10.51 -24.60 17.60
CA GLN A 67 9.75 -24.38 16.38
C GLN A 67 8.28 -24.75 16.58
N TRP A 68 7.40 -23.97 15.99
CA TRP A 68 5.97 -24.23 16.00
C TRP A 68 5.37 -23.89 14.64
N LYS A 69 4.13 -24.33 14.39
CA LYS A 69 3.42 -24.05 13.14
C LYS A 69 1.98 -23.69 13.43
N ALA A 70 1.41 -22.88 12.55
CA ALA A 70 -0.02 -22.57 12.57
C ALA A 70 -0.57 -22.57 11.16
N THR A 71 -1.77 -23.14 11.04
CA THR A 71 -2.54 -23.12 9.80
C THR A 71 -3.52 -21.95 9.88
N ASP A 72 -3.54 -21.12 8.85
CA ASP A 72 -4.49 -20.03 8.72
C ASP A 72 -5.88 -20.53 8.26
N PRO A 73 -6.94 -19.71 8.31
CA PRO A 73 -8.27 -20.11 7.86
C PRO A 73 -8.35 -20.49 6.37
N GLN A 74 -7.36 -20.10 5.56
CA GLN A 74 -7.27 -20.41 4.13
C GLN A 74 -6.54 -21.74 3.88
N GLY A 75 -6.08 -22.42 4.93
CA GLY A 75 -5.38 -23.71 4.86
C GLY A 75 -3.87 -23.59 4.69
N ASN A 76 -3.28 -22.39 4.66
CA ASN A 76 -1.84 -22.25 4.53
C ASN A 76 -1.18 -22.52 5.89
N THR A 77 -0.20 -23.41 5.90
CA THR A 77 0.58 -23.72 7.09
C THR A 77 1.85 -22.87 7.13
N LYS A 78 1.95 -22.01 8.14
CA LYS A 78 3.12 -21.17 8.40
C LYS A 78 3.96 -21.82 9.50
N PHE A 79 5.28 -21.75 9.35
CA PHE A 79 6.26 -22.28 10.31
C PHE A 79 7.00 -21.12 10.96
N PHE A 80 7.17 -21.21 12.27
CA PHE A 80 7.74 -20.15 13.10
C PHE A 80 8.85 -20.73 13.98
N GLN A 81 9.85 -19.90 14.25
CA GLN A 81 10.94 -20.19 15.16
C GLN A 81 11.23 -18.93 15.98
N TRP A 82 11.37 -19.09 17.29
CA TRP A 82 11.92 -18.04 18.13
C TRP A 82 13.43 -18.04 18.02
N LEU A 83 14.01 -16.85 17.87
CA LEU A 83 15.44 -16.63 17.90
C LEU A 83 15.72 -15.54 18.91
N THR A 84 16.78 -15.71 19.68
CA THR A 84 17.38 -14.60 20.42
C THR A 84 18.03 -13.61 19.44
N ASP A 85 18.29 -12.38 19.90
CA ASP A 85 18.92 -11.36 19.07
C ASP A 85 20.26 -11.84 18.49
N THR A 86 21.07 -12.54 19.29
CA THR A 86 22.36 -13.10 18.86
C THR A 86 22.22 -14.19 17.81
N GLU A 87 21.22 -15.08 17.93
CA GLU A 87 20.94 -16.12 16.93
C GLU A 87 20.39 -15.52 15.63
N ALA A 88 19.55 -14.49 15.74
CA ALA A 88 19.01 -13.76 14.60
C ALA A 88 20.12 -13.04 13.83
N GLU A 89 21.02 -12.34 14.53
CA GLU A 89 22.21 -11.70 13.95
C GLU A 89 23.15 -12.71 13.29
N ALA A 90 23.41 -13.85 13.92
CA ALA A 90 24.23 -14.92 13.35
C ALA A 90 23.64 -15.47 12.04
N LYS A 91 22.30 -15.50 11.93
CA LYS A 91 21.57 -15.85 10.70
C LYS A 91 21.40 -14.68 9.73
N LYS A 92 22.00 -13.51 10.02
CA LYS A 92 21.86 -12.27 9.25
C LYS A 92 20.41 -11.80 9.11
N VAL A 93 19.56 -12.11 10.08
CA VAL A 93 18.20 -11.57 10.18
C VAL A 93 18.33 -10.11 10.57
N LYS A 94 17.66 -9.23 9.82
CA LYS A 94 17.63 -7.80 10.11
C LYS A 94 16.57 -7.57 11.18
N LEU A 95 17.00 -7.15 12.37
CA LEU A 95 16.12 -6.92 13.53
C LEU A 95 15.45 -5.54 13.52
N GLN A 96 16.00 -4.59 12.75
CA GLN A 96 15.50 -3.22 12.62
C GLN A 96 15.68 -2.73 11.19
N VAL A 97 14.75 -1.91 10.71
CA VAL A 97 14.89 -1.23 9.43
C VAL A 97 15.72 0.05 9.62
N LYS A 98 16.95 0.07 9.08
CA LYS A 98 17.76 1.28 9.01
C LYS A 98 17.40 2.07 7.75
N GLY A 99 16.83 3.27 7.94
CA GLY A 99 16.55 4.23 6.88
C GLY A 99 15.09 4.21 6.38
N SER A 100 14.56 5.40 6.10
CA SER A 100 13.27 5.59 5.42
C SER A 100 13.47 5.43 3.91
N HIS A 101 13.57 4.19 3.44
CA HIS A 101 13.58 3.94 2.00
C HIS A 101 12.14 3.95 1.49
N ILE A 102 11.84 4.95 0.65
CA ILE A 102 10.59 5.00 -0.09
C ILE A 102 10.73 4.00 -1.22
N SER A 103 9.94 2.93 -1.14
CA SER A 103 9.86 1.90 -2.16
C SER A 103 9.61 2.50 -3.54
N THR A 104 10.43 2.08 -4.52
CA THR A 104 10.19 2.30 -5.95
C THR A 104 9.32 1.21 -6.54
N LEU A 105 9.12 0.10 -5.80
CA LEU A 105 8.23 -0.97 -6.21
C LEU A 105 6.79 -0.54 -6.08
N VAL A 106 6.07 -0.84 -7.12
CA VAL A 106 4.68 -0.48 -7.26
C VAL A 106 3.85 -1.73 -7.39
N ARG A 107 2.79 -1.82 -6.59
CA ARG A 107 1.84 -2.94 -6.76
C ARG A 107 1.07 -2.69 -8.04
N ALA A 108 1.07 -3.65 -8.95
CA ALA A 108 0.14 -3.63 -10.07
C ALA A 108 -1.29 -3.52 -9.49
N PRO A 109 -2.08 -2.50 -9.89
CA PRO A 109 -3.46 -2.40 -9.44
C PRO A 109 -4.23 -3.63 -9.89
N ILE A 110 -4.82 -4.35 -8.94
CA ILE A 110 -5.92 -5.28 -9.21
C ILE A 110 -7.19 -4.44 -9.07
N GLY A 111 -7.46 -3.63 -10.09
CA GLY A 111 -8.72 -2.90 -10.18
C GLY A 111 -9.86 -3.83 -10.58
N LEU A 112 -11.09 -3.39 -10.35
CA LEU A 112 -12.29 -4.04 -10.86
C LEU A 112 -12.75 -3.26 -12.09
N ASP A 113 -12.95 -3.96 -13.21
CA ASP A 113 -13.69 -3.40 -14.34
C ASP A 113 -15.15 -3.11 -13.94
N GLU A 114 -15.89 -2.42 -14.80
CA GLU A 114 -17.21 -1.91 -14.45
C GLU A 114 -18.22 -3.02 -14.13
N GLU A 115 -18.12 -4.17 -14.81
CA GLU A 115 -18.99 -5.33 -14.60
C GLU A 115 -18.63 -6.06 -13.30
N ALA A 116 -17.35 -6.37 -13.09
CA ALA A 116 -16.88 -6.99 -11.85
C ALA A 116 -17.13 -6.08 -10.63
N LEU A 117 -16.98 -4.76 -10.79
CA LEU A 117 -17.30 -3.79 -9.74
C LEU A 117 -18.79 -3.79 -9.42
N ARG A 118 -19.65 -3.88 -10.44
CA ARG A 118 -21.11 -3.96 -10.24
C ARG A 118 -21.46 -5.19 -9.41
N GLU A 119 -21.00 -6.37 -9.81
CA GLU A 119 -21.27 -7.62 -9.08
C GLU A 119 -20.76 -7.54 -7.64
N TYR A 120 -19.53 -7.04 -7.45
CA TYR A 120 -18.94 -6.87 -6.13
C TYR A 120 -19.77 -5.96 -5.22
N LEU A 121 -20.17 -4.78 -5.70
CA LEU A 121 -20.97 -3.83 -4.91
C LEU A 121 -22.37 -4.37 -4.59
N VAL A 122 -23.04 -5.05 -5.53
CA VAL A 122 -24.34 -5.72 -5.28
C VAL A 122 -24.19 -6.81 -4.22
N SER A 123 -23.13 -7.61 -4.29
CA SER A 123 -22.86 -8.68 -3.30
C SER A 123 -22.65 -8.13 -1.88
N CYS A 124 -22.27 -6.86 -1.77
CA CYS A 124 -22.13 -6.13 -0.52
C CYS A 124 -23.35 -5.25 -0.18
N ASN A 125 -24.51 -5.50 -0.81
CA ASN A 125 -25.76 -4.78 -0.59
C ASN A 125 -25.70 -3.26 -0.87
N ILE A 126 -24.82 -2.81 -1.78
CA ILE A 126 -24.73 -1.41 -2.18
C ILE A 126 -25.67 -1.14 -3.37
N ASP A 127 -26.48 -0.09 -3.26
CA ASP A 127 -27.37 0.37 -4.33
C ASP A 127 -26.60 1.14 -5.42
N ILE A 128 -26.43 0.48 -6.56
CA ILE A 128 -25.69 1.01 -7.71
C ILE A 128 -26.49 2.10 -8.46
N ALA A 129 -27.81 2.15 -8.30
CA ALA A 129 -28.64 3.14 -8.99
C ALA A 129 -28.34 4.58 -8.54
N LYS A 130 -27.59 4.76 -7.44
CA LYS A 130 -27.18 6.08 -6.94
C LYS A 130 -25.93 6.64 -7.63
N PHE A 131 -25.16 5.83 -8.35
CA PHE A 131 -23.96 6.30 -9.04
C PHE A 131 -24.30 7.14 -10.26
N GLY A 132 -23.59 8.26 -10.47
CA GLY A 132 -23.78 9.17 -11.60
C GLY A 132 -24.96 10.14 -11.44
N HIS A 133 -25.60 10.16 -10.27
CA HIS A 133 -26.68 11.09 -9.91
C HIS A 133 -26.20 12.11 -8.87
N ASP A 134 -26.84 13.28 -8.79
CA ASP A 134 -26.59 14.31 -7.77
C ASP A 134 -25.11 14.76 -7.64
N GLY A 135 -24.39 14.82 -8.76
CA GLY A 135 -22.99 15.22 -8.79
C GLY A 135 -22.01 14.16 -8.27
N THR A 136 -22.48 12.93 -8.04
CA THR A 136 -21.64 11.78 -7.73
C THR A 136 -21.02 11.19 -9.00
N LYS A 137 -19.92 10.43 -8.82
CA LYS A 137 -19.26 9.72 -9.93
C LYS A 137 -20.15 8.60 -10.46
N SER A 138 -20.09 8.40 -11.76
CA SER A 138 -20.59 7.20 -12.41
C SER A 138 -19.81 5.97 -11.97
N LEU A 139 -20.41 4.79 -12.14
CA LEU A 139 -19.76 3.51 -11.85
C LEU A 139 -18.51 3.32 -12.71
N LYS A 140 -18.56 3.75 -13.98
CA LYS A 140 -17.44 3.74 -14.92
C LYS A 140 -16.25 4.58 -14.45
N GLU A 141 -16.53 5.80 -13.96
CA GLU A 141 -15.49 6.65 -13.39
C GLU A 141 -14.89 5.99 -12.15
N PHE A 142 -15.72 5.39 -11.29
CA PHE A 142 -15.22 4.72 -10.09
C PHE A 142 -14.37 3.48 -10.41
N SER A 143 -14.81 2.65 -11.36
CA SER A 143 -14.01 1.54 -11.90
C SER A 143 -12.67 2.03 -12.47
N SER A 144 -12.69 3.13 -13.23
CA SER A 144 -11.46 3.74 -13.75
C SER A 144 -10.50 4.17 -12.64
N GLU A 145 -10.99 4.68 -11.50
CA GLU A 145 -10.16 5.00 -10.33
C GLU A 145 -9.57 3.74 -9.68
N LEU A 146 -10.32 2.65 -9.60
CA LEU A 146 -9.85 1.37 -9.07
C LEU A 146 -8.79 0.73 -9.98
N ILE A 147 -8.99 0.76 -11.29
CA ILE A 147 -8.02 0.25 -12.30
C ILE A 147 -6.74 1.07 -12.29
N LYS A 148 -6.83 2.40 -12.19
CA LYS A 148 -5.65 3.25 -12.01
C LYS A 148 -5.06 3.13 -10.59
N GLY A 149 -5.78 2.47 -9.69
CA GLY A 149 -5.50 2.31 -8.27
C GLY A 149 -5.41 3.62 -7.48
N GLU A 150 -6.04 4.67 -8.00
CA GLU A 150 -6.27 5.93 -7.29
C GLU A 150 -7.18 5.71 -6.07
N THR A 151 -7.91 4.59 -6.04
CA THR A 151 -8.75 4.17 -4.92
C THR A 151 -8.67 2.65 -4.76
N ARG A 152 -8.95 2.14 -3.56
CA ARG A 152 -8.98 0.71 -3.23
C ARG A 152 -10.20 0.37 -2.40
N LEU A 153 -10.72 -0.84 -2.57
CA LEU A 153 -11.79 -1.39 -1.76
C LEU A 153 -11.21 -2.46 -0.82
N LEU A 154 -11.59 -2.40 0.44
CA LEU A 154 -11.28 -3.42 1.42
C LEU A 154 -12.58 -3.85 2.10
N GLN A 155 -12.94 -5.12 2.01
CA GLN A 155 -14.03 -5.64 2.82
C GLN A 155 -13.52 -5.93 4.23
N VAL A 156 -14.13 -5.30 5.23
CA VAL A 156 -13.82 -5.57 6.63
C VAL A 156 -14.61 -6.78 7.13
N ALA A 157 -14.21 -7.35 8.28
CA ALA A 157 -14.84 -8.56 8.82
C ALA A 157 -16.35 -8.41 9.10
N SER A 158 -16.87 -7.19 9.24
CA SER A 158 -18.31 -6.91 9.37
C SER A 158 -19.10 -7.08 8.06
N GLY A 159 -18.42 -7.25 6.92
CA GLY A 159 -19.02 -7.30 5.58
C GLY A 159 -19.11 -5.94 4.90
N GLU A 160 -18.86 -4.84 5.62
CA GLU A 160 -18.82 -3.49 5.07
C GLU A 160 -17.60 -3.28 4.15
N ILE A 161 -17.74 -2.35 3.20
CA ILE A 161 -16.65 -1.96 2.30
C ILE A 161 -16.02 -0.66 2.80
N LEU A 162 -14.73 -0.70 3.06
CA LEU A 162 -13.89 0.47 3.29
C LEU A 162 -13.30 0.94 1.95
N VAL A 163 -13.57 2.19 1.61
CA VAL A 163 -12.97 2.87 0.46
C VAL A 163 -11.71 3.59 0.92
N ILE A 164 -10.55 3.14 0.46
CA ILE A 164 -9.25 3.71 0.84
C ILE A 164 -8.72 4.54 -0.32
N THR A 165 -8.37 5.79 -0.04
CA THR A 165 -7.71 6.71 -0.98
C THR A 165 -6.55 7.37 -0.27
N GLU A 166 -5.38 7.36 -0.89
CA GLU A 166 -4.23 8.13 -0.42
C GLU A 166 -4.12 9.40 -1.27
N VAL A 167 -3.92 10.54 -0.60
CA VAL A 167 -3.84 11.84 -1.25
C VAL A 167 -2.49 12.47 -0.94
N VAL A 168 -1.81 12.96 -1.97
CA VAL A 168 -0.63 13.81 -1.83
C VAL A 168 -1.08 15.25 -2.03
N MET A 169 -0.78 16.10 -1.05
CA MET A 169 -1.01 17.54 -1.11
C MET A 169 0.33 18.26 -1.17
N LEU A 170 0.42 19.26 -2.03
CA LEU A 170 1.63 20.03 -2.25
C LEU A 170 1.47 21.44 -1.69
N ILE A 171 2.20 21.73 -0.61
CA ILE A 171 2.22 23.06 -0.01
C ILE A 171 3.41 23.82 -0.60
N LEU A 172 3.12 24.79 -1.46
CA LEU A 172 4.12 25.67 -2.06
C LEU A 172 4.01 27.06 -1.44
N HIS A 173 5.15 27.63 -1.07
CA HIS A 173 5.25 28.98 -0.54
C HIS A 173 6.04 29.87 -1.49
N ASN A 174 5.58 31.09 -1.69
CA ASN A 174 6.41 32.14 -2.27
C ASN A 174 7.54 32.48 -1.27
N PRO A 175 8.82 32.36 -1.64
CA PRO A 175 9.92 32.57 -0.69
C PRO A 175 10.02 34.01 -0.19
N ALA A 176 9.60 35.00 -1.00
CA ALA A 176 9.66 36.43 -0.68
C ALA A 176 8.45 36.86 0.17
N THR A 177 7.23 36.52 -0.25
CA THR A 177 6.00 36.99 0.41
C THR A 177 5.46 36.04 1.48
N LYS A 178 5.95 34.79 1.51
CA LYS A 178 5.47 33.68 2.36
C LYS A 178 4.04 33.23 2.08
N GLU A 179 3.41 33.74 1.03
CA GLU A 179 2.07 33.34 0.60
C GLU A 179 2.03 31.89 0.13
N THR A 180 0.92 31.19 0.38
CA THR A 180 0.71 29.80 -0.03
C THR A 180 -0.07 29.71 -1.33
N LEU A 181 0.41 28.89 -2.26
CA LEU A 181 -0.31 28.62 -3.50
C LEU A 181 -1.57 27.78 -3.21
N VAL A 182 -2.72 28.25 -3.69
CA VAL A 182 -4.00 27.53 -3.62
C VAL A 182 -4.67 27.48 -4.98
N GLN A 183 -5.42 26.42 -5.21
CA GLN A 183 -6.27 26.26 -6.39
C GLN A 183 -7.65 26.90 -6.12
N THR A 184 -7.99 27.93 -6.90
CA THR A 184 -9.27 28.66 -6.80
C THR A 184 -10.33 28.17 -7.79
N ALA A 185 -9.92 27.50 -8.87
CA ALA A 185 -10.83 26.89 -9.82
C ALA A 185 -10.18 25.70 -10.56
N GLN A 186 -11.00 24.87 -11.18
CA GLN A 186 -10.58 23.82 -12.12
C GLN A 186 -11.45 23.88 -13.37
N VAL A 187 -10.81 23.90 -14.53
CA VAL A 187 -11.46 23.81 -15.84
C VAL A 187 -11.25 22.40 -16.38
N TRP A 188 -12.32 21.74 -16.78
CA TRP A 188 -12.31 20.40 -17.37
C TRP A 188 -12.21 20.50 -18.91
N PRO A 189 -11.80 19.41 -19.61
CA PRO A 189 -11.69 19.43 -21.08
C PRO A 189 -12.99 19.76 -21.82
N ASP A 190 -14.15 19.53 -21.19
CA ASP A 190 -15.47 19.88 -21.71
C ASP A 190 -15.85 21.36 -21.49
N GLY A 191 -14.92 22.17 -20.95
CA GLY A 191 -15.09 23.58 -20.64
C GLY A 191 -15.82 23.84 -19.32
N LYS A 192 -16.27 22.80 -18.60
CA LYS A 192 -16.89 23.00 -17.28
C LYS A 192 -15.87 23.54 -16.30
N THR A 193 -16.29 24.54 -15.54
CA THR A 193 -15.47 25.13 -14.48
C THR A 193 -16.09 24.83 -13.12
N SER A 194 -15.27 24.42 -12.16
CA SER A 194 -15.66 24.27 -10.76
C SER A 194 -14.85 25.23 -9.90
N HIS A 195 -15.51 25.94 -8.99
CA HIS A 195 -14.83 26.73 -7.98
C HIS A 195 -14.16 25.79 -6.97
N GLN A 196 -12.95 26.14 -6.55
CA GLN A 196 -12.12 25.39 -5.62
C GLN A 196 -11.60 26.36 -4.54
N ALA A 197 -11.26 25.83 -3.37
CA ALA A 197 -10.56 26.60 -2.35
C ALA A 197 -9.67 25.63 -1.57
N ARG A 198 -8.67 25.05 -2.26
CA ARG A 198 -7.86 23.96 -1.72
C ARG A 198 -6.41 24.05 -2.14
N ILE A 199 -5.55 23.39 -1.37
CA ILE A 199 -4.14 23.17 -1.72
C ILE A 199 -4.08 22.23 -2.93
N PRO A 200 -3.14 22.44 -3.88
CA PRO A 200 -2.92 21.52 -4.98
C PRO A 200 -2.66 20.10 -4.48
N GLY A 201 -3.28 19.13 -5.12
CA GLY A 201 -3.22 17.76 -4.65
C GLY A 201 -3.85 16.77 -5.61
N ALA A 202 -3.43 15.52 -5.49
CA ALA A 202 -3.94 14.42 -6.28
C ALA A 202 -3.96 13.12 -5.46
N LYS A 203 -4.83 12.20 -5.86
CA LYS A 203 -4.79 10.82 -5.38
C LYS A 203 -3.47 10.19 -5.84
N ARG A 204 -2.78 9.52 -4.93
CA ARG A 204 -1.58 8.76 -5.23
C ARG A 204 -1.97 7.46 -5.93
N ARG A 205 -1.34 7.17 -7.05
CA ARG A 205 -1.51 5.90 -7.75
C ARG A 205 -0.61 4.81 -7.15
N PRO A 206 -0.91 3.51 -7.36
CA PRO A 206 -0.07 2.44 -6.86
C PRO A 206 1.29 2.39 -7.55
N ASP A 207 1.36 2.91 -8.79
CA ASP A 207 2.54 3.01 -9.66
C ASP A 207 3.43 4.23 -9.38
N GLU A 208 3.17 4.96 -8.31
CA GLU A 208 3.98 6.12 -7.94
C GLU A 208 4.18 6.21 -6.41
N ASN A 209 5.36 6.68 -6.00
CA ASN A 209 5.57 7.16 -4.64
C ASN A 209 5.10 8.62 -4.50
N GLN A 210 5.15 9.17 -3.28
CA GLN A 210 4.69 10.53 -3.01
C GLN A 210 5.43 11.62 -3.81
N PHE A 211 6.72 11.42 -4.13
CA PHE A 211 7.49 12.37 -4.91
C PHE A 211 7.12 12.35 -6.38
N LEU A 212 6.90 11.16 -6.95
CA LEU A 212 6.41 11.00 -8.31
C LEU A 212 5.00 11.58 -8.48
N CYS A 213 4.13 11.39 -7.48
CA CYS A 213 2.82 12.04 -7.44
C CYS A 213 2.94 13.57 -7.36
N ALA A 214 3.82 14.10 -6.50
CA ALA A 214 4.07 15.54 -6.39
C ALA A 214 4.60 16.15 -7.71
N ARG A 215 5.53 15.48 -8.37
CA ARG A 215 6.01 15.83 -9.72
C ARG A 215 4.89 15.86 -10.75
N ARG A 216 4.01 14.86 -10.71
CA ARG A 216 2.81 14.82 -11.56
C ARG A 216 1.85 15.98 -11.27
N ILE A 217 1.66 16.36 -10.01
CA ILE A 217 0.84 17.53 -9.62
C ILE A 217 1.45 18.80 -10.20
N LEU A 218 2.74 19.05 -9.98
CA LEU A 218 3.47 20.21 -10.52
C LEU A 218 3.30 20.31 -12.05
N LYS A 219 3.57 19.21 -12.77
CA LYS A 219 3.58 19.21 -14.23
C LYS A 219 2.19 19.25 -14.86
N ARG A 220 1.23 18.48 -14.34
CA ARG A 220 -0.09 18.28 -14.98
C ARG A 220 -1.16 19.23 -14.48
N GLN A 221 -1.04 19.72 -13.25
CA GLN A 221 -2.05 20.55 -12.62
C GLN A 221 -1.62 22.01 -12.49
N LEU A 222 -0.34 22.25 -12.18
CA LEU A 222 0.21 23.59 -11.98
C LEU A 222 0.99 24.12 -13.18
N GLU A 223 1.29 23.25 -14.16
CA GLU A 223 2.09 23.58 -15.35
C GLU A 223 3.48 24.16 -15.01
N ILE A 224 4.03 23.75 -13.87
CA ILE A 224 5.38 24.11 -13.41
C ILE A 224 6.35 23.02 -13.87
N ASP A 225 7.48 23.42 -14.46
CA ASP A 225 8.58 22.49 -14.74
C ASP A 225 9.17 22.00 -13.41
N GLU A 226 9.22 20.68 -13.26
CA GLU A 226 9.74 20.01 -12.08
C GLU A 226 11.26 20.16 -11.89
N ASN A 227 11.98 20.63 -12.92
CA ASN A 227 13.42 20.89 -12.88
C ASN A 227 13.78 22.38 -12.82
N ALA A 228 12.78 23.27 -12.72
CA ALA A 228 13.00 24.72 -12.60
C ALA A 228 13.42 25.14 -11.19
#